data_AF-A0A450VR83-F1
#
_entry.id   AF-A0A450VR83-F1
#
_cell.length_a   1.000
_cell.length_b   1.000
_cell.length_c   1.000
_cell.angle_alpha   90.00
_cell.angle_beta   90.00
_cell.angle_gamma   90.00
#
_symmetry.space_group_name_H-M   'P 1'
#
loop_
_entity.id
_entity.type
_entity.pdbx_description
1 polymer ?
#
loop_
_entity_poly.entity_id
_entity_poly.type
_entity_poly.pdbx_seq_one_letter_code
_entity_poly.pdbx_strand_id
1 'polypeptide(L)'
;VHSIFPKTEVQLCIIHPVRNSIKYVAHKNQKAFMANLKPVYKAVSKEAAEMVLDELESRWGEQYPIVLKSWRGKWENLSAYFKYPADIRRAIYTTNAIEAVHRQFRKLTKTKGAFPSDNSLLKLLYVGIQNASKKWTMPISNWSLTLSQLSIYFEGRLDEVLAI
;
A
#
# COMPACT_ATOMS: atom_id res chain seq x y z
N VAL A 1 8.69 14.92 4.45
CA VAL A 1 9.64 13.78 4.40
C VAL A 1 11.02 14.25 3.99
N HIS A 2 11.19 14.83 2.81
CA HIS A 2 12.51 15.24 2.29
C HIS A 2 13.27 16.26 3.14
N SER A 3 12.58 17.06 3.97
CA SER A 3 13.24 17.98 4.93
C SER A 3 14.05 17.27 6.01
N ILE A 4 13.69 16.04 6.37
CA ILE A 4 14.36 15.24 7.42
C ILE A 4 15.08 14.04 6.80
N PHE A 5 14.47 13.42 5.79
CA PHE A 5 15.00 12.25 5.09
C PHE A 5 15.12 12.54 3.59
N PRO A 6 16.12 13.32 3.16
CA PRO A 6 16.23 13.81 1.78
C PRO A 6 16.41 12.68 0.76
N LYS A 7 17.12 11.61 1.14
CA LYS A 7 17.38 10.43 0.28
C LYS A 7 16.22 9.41 0.24
N THR A 8 15.11 9.66 0.94
CA THR A 8 13.98 8.73 0.96
C THR A 8 13.17 8.85 -0.31
N GLU A 9 12.97 7.72 -0.97
CA GLU A 9 12.08 7.60 -2.12
C GLU A 9 10.65 7.40 -1.63
N VAL A 10 9.71 8.23 -2.08
CA VAL A 10 8.33 8.22 -1.60
C VAL A 10 7.46 7.37 -2.52
N GLN A 11 6.79 6.38 -1.94
CA GLN A 11 5.77 5.56 -2.60
C GLN A 11 4.46 5.68 -1.83
N LEU A 12 3.37 5.98 -2.53
CA LEU A 12 2.03 5.92 -1.95
C LEU A 12 1.53 4.47 -1.96
N CYS A 13 1.00 4.00 -0.83
CA CYS A 13 0.46 2.65 -0.76
C CYS A 13 -0.75 2.49 -1.71
N ILE A 14 -0.61 1.63 -2.72
CA ILE A 14 -1.57 1.42 -3.81
C ILE A 14 -2.97 1.00 -3.33
N ILE A 15 -3.04 0.36 -2.17
CA ILE A 15 -4.29 -0.17 -1.60
C ILE A 15 -5.22 0.93 -1.12
N HIS A 16 -4.67 2.06 -0.67
CA HIS A 16 -5.49 3.17 -0.21
C HIS A 16 -6.27 3.82 -1.37
N PRO A 17 -5.66 4.17 -2.51
CA PRO A 17 -6.39 4.58 -3.72
C PRO A 17 -7.38 3.53 -4.21
N VAL A 18 -7.03 2.25 -4.24
CA VAL A 18 -7.94 1.17 -4.65
C VAL A 18 -9.20 1.17 -3.78
N ARG A 19 -9.05 1.17 -2.46
CA ARG A 19 -10.18 1.23 -1.53
C ARG A 19 -10.97 2.53 -1.62
N ASN A 20 -10.28 3.65 -1.79
CA ASN A 20 -10.92 4.95 -1.94
C ASN A 20 -11.78 4.98 -3.22
N SER A 21 -11.32 4.35 -4.31
CA SER A 21 -12.04 4.26 -5.58
C SER A 21 -13.40 3.58 -5.41
N ILE A 22 -13.44 2.48 -4.66
CA ILE A 22 -14.69 1.72 -4.41
C ILE A 22 -15.77 2.56 -3.73
N LYS A 23 -15.40 3.58 -2.94
CA LYS A 23 -16.37 4.48 -2.30
C LYS A 23 -17.17 5.34 -3.30
N TYR A 24 -16.61 5.62 -4.46
CA TYR A 24 -17.20 6.49 -5.49
C TYR A 24 -17.77 5.70 -6.67
N VAL A 25 -17.48 4.40 -6.75
CA VAL A 25 -18.00 3.52 -7.80
C VAL A 25 -19.29 2.85 -7.33
N ALA A 26 -20.34 2.97 -8.15
CA ALA A 26 -21.64 2.36 -7.85
C ALA A 26 -21.50 0.85 -7.67
N HIS A 27 -22.20 0.27 -6.68
CA HIS A 27 -22.07 -1.15 -6.30
C HIS A 27 -22.14 -2.12 -7.51
N LYS A 28 -23.08 -1.89 -8.43
CA LYS A 28 -23.24 -2.70 -9.66
C LYS A 28 -21.99 -2.74 -10.55
N ASN A 29 -21.19 -1.68 -10.54
CA ASN A 29 -20.01 -1.52 -11.38
C ASN A 29 -18.71 -1.88 -10.66
N GLN A 30 -18.72 -2.04 -9.32
CA GLN A 30 -17.49 -2.26 -8.52
C GLN A 30 -16.71 -3.50 -8.99
N LYS A 31 -17.39 -4.62 -9.27
CA LYS A 31 -16.72 -5.85 -9.72
C LYS A 31 -16.01 -5.65 -11.06
N ALA A 32 -16.71 -5.05 -12.04
CA ALA A 32 -16.15 -4.77 -13.36
C ALA A 32 -15.01 -3.76 -13.27
N PHE A 33 -15.22 -2.64 -12.57
CA PHE A 33 -14.21 -1.61 -12.35
C PHE A 33 -12.94 -2.19 -11.72
N MET A 34 -13.07 -3.00 -10.66
CA MET A 34 -11.94 -3.63 -9.98
C MET A 34 -11.18 -4.61 -10.88
N ALA A 35 -11.87 -5.33 -11.78
CA ALA A 35 -11.23 -6.20 -12.76
C ALA A 35 -10.38 -5.41 -13.77
N ASN A 36 -10.82 -4.20 -14.15
CA ASN A 36 -10.08 -3.31 -15.05
C ASN A 36 -8.97 -2.53 -14.32
N LEU A 37 -9.13 -2.26 -13.03
CA LEU A 37 -8.13 -1.55 -12.22
C LEU A 37 -6.96 -2.46 -11.78
N LYS A 38 -7.21 -3.74 -11.55
CA LYS A 38 -6.21 -4.68 -11.06
C LYS A 38 -4.95 -4.80 -11.95
N PRO A 39 -5.06 -4.80 -13.29
CA PRO A 39 -3.89 -4.82 -14.16
C PRO A 39 -3.02 -3.56 -14.05
N VAL A 40 -3.56 -2.39 -13.66
CA VAL A 40 -2.78 -1.15 -13.48
C VAL A 40 -1.63 -1.37 -12.51
N TYR A 41 -1.89 -1.92 -11.33
CA TYR A 41 -0.84 -2.10 -10.31
C TYR A 41 -0.13 -3.46 -10.39
N LYS A 42 -0.59 -4.37 -11.24
CA LYS A 42 0.06 -5.66 -11.50
C LYS A 42 0.88 -5.69 -12.78
N ALA A 43 0.93 -4.59 -13.52
CA ALA A 43 1.70 -4.47 -14.74
C ALA A 43 3.18 -4.80 -14.52
N VAL A 44 3.86 -5.17 -15.61
CA VAL A 44 5.28 -5.53 -15.58
C VAL A 44 6.18 -4.30 -15.54
N SER A 45 5.75 -3.19 -16.15
CA SER A 45 6.46 -1.91 -16.21
C SER A 45 5.52 -0.74 -15.95
N LYS A 46 6.09 0.46 -15.76
CA LYS A 46 5.33 1.70 -15.56
C LYS A 46 4.53 2.08 -16.81
N GLU A 47 5.12 1.91 -17.99
CA GLU A 47 4.52 2.24 -19.28
C GLU A 47 3.31 1.34 -19.55
N ALA A 48 3.45 0.03 -19.29
CA ALA A 48 2.32 -0.90 -19.37
C ALA A 48 1.21 -0.53 -18.37
N ALA A 49 1.58 -0.06 -17.18
CA ALA A 49 0.60 0.40 -16.17
C ALA A 49 -0.14 1.66 -16.63
N GLU A 50 0.55 2.59 -17.29
CA GLU A 50 0.00 3.82 -17.86
C GLU A 50 -0.98 3.51 -18.98
N MET A 51 -0.63 2.62 -19.91
CA MET A 51 -1.53 2.19 -20.98
C MET A 51 -2.84 1.60 -20.42
N VAL A 52 -2.74 0.74 -19.40
CA VAL A 52 -3.95 0.19 -18.75
C VAL A 52 -4.73 1.28 -18.03
N LEU A 53 -4.06 2.27 -17.41
CA LEU A 53 -4.73 3.38 -16.77
C LEU A 53 -5.47 4.26 -17.79
N ASP A 54 -4.90 4.46 -18.98
CA ASP A 54 -5.54 5.15 -20.12
C ASP A 54 -6.78 4.38 -20.59
N GLU A 55 -6.69 3.06 -20.74
CA GLU A 55 -7.85 2.22 -21.07
C GLU A 55 -8.95 2.28 -20.00
N LEU A 56 -8.55 2.28 -18.72
CA LEU A 56 -9.48 2.42 -17.60
C LEU A 56 -10.21 3.77 -17.66
N GLU A 57 -9.48 4.85 -17.96
CA GLU A 57 -10.04 6.19 -18.10
C GLU A 57 -10.95 6.32 -19.32
N SER A 58 -10.60 5.70 -20.45
CA SER A 58 -11.49 5.66 -21.63
C SER A 58 -12.82 4.96 -21.32
N ARG A 59 -12.80 3.89 -20.52
CA ARG A 59 -14.01 3.11 -20.19
C ARG A 59 -14.86 3.73 -19.09
N TRP A 60 -14.22 4.31 -18.07
CA TRP A 60 -14.89 4.71 -16.83
C TRP A 60 -14.76 6.20 -16.49
N GLY A 61 -13.97 6.96 -17.25
CA GLY A 61 -13.65 8.36 -16.97
C GLY A 61 -14.88 9.27 -16.97
N GLU A 62 -15.83 9.05 -17.87
CA GLU A 62 -17.08 9.82 -17.90
C GLU A 62 -18.00 9.51 -16.70
N GLN A 63 -18.07 8.23 -16.30
CA GLN A 63 -18.95 7.80 -15.19
C GLN A 63 -18.34 8.12 -13.82
N TYR A 64 -17.03 8.02 -13.68
CA TYR A 64 -16.31 8.13 -12.41
C TYR A 64 -15.11 9.09 -12.46
N PRO A 65 -15.28 10.34 -12.92
CA PRO A 65 -14.17 11.28 -13.17
C PRO A 65 -13.36 11.59 -11.91
N ILE A 66 -14.00 11.61 -10.73
CA ILE A 66 -13.34 11.84 -9.44
C ILE A 66 -12.28 10.78 -9.15
N VAL A 67 -12.57 9.51 -9.49
CA VAL A 67 -11.66 8.40 -9.26
C VAL A 67 -10.43 8.56 -10.15
N LEU A 68 -10.63 8.69 -11.46
CA LEU A 68 -9.54 8.77 -12.43
C LEU A 68 -8.67 10.02 -12.19
N LYS A 69 -9.28 11.17 -11.91
CA LYS A 69 -8.55 12.38 -11.51
C LYS A 69 -7.69 12.17 -10.27
N SER A 70 -8.19 11.46 -9.27
CA SER A 70 -7.39 11.14 -8.07
C SER A 70 -6.23 10.18 -8.37
N TRP A 71 -6.37 9.26 -9.32
CA TRP A 71 -5.29 8.35 -9.71
C TRP A 71 -4.21 9.10 -10.48
N ARG A 72 -4.61 9.88 -11.50
CA ARG A 72 -3.70 10.71 -12.30
C ARG A 72 -2.93 11.71 -11.46
N GLY A 73 -3.61 12.45 -10.59
CA GLY A 73 -2.96 13.45 -9.73
C GLY A 73 -1.97 12.87 -8.71
N LYS A 74 -2.01 11.56 -8.45
CA LYS A 74 -1.10 10.85 -7.53
C LYS A 74 -0.16 9.89 -8.26
N TRP A 75 -0.22 9.85 -9.60
CA TRP A 75 0.36 8.77 -10.39
C TRP A 75 1.87 8.65 -10.20
N GLU A 76 2.58 9.78 -10.13
CA GLU A 76 4.02 9.82 -9.88
C GLU A 76 4.41 9.02 -8.63
N ASN A 77 3.77 9.31 -7.50
CA ASN A 77 4.04 8.62 -6.24
C ASN A 77 3.39 7.23 -6.14
N LEU A 78 2.36 6.94 -6.96
CA LEU A 78 1.75 5.61 -7.02
C LEU A 78 2.54 4.64 -7.88
N SER A 79 3.26 5.13 -8.88
CA SER A 79 4.04 4.34 -9.82
C SER A 79 5.53 4.25 -9.46
N ALA A 80 5.99 4.96 -8.43
CA ALA A 80 7.39 4.96 -8.01
C ALA A 80 7.96 3.55 -7.77
N TYR A 81 7.15 2.58 -7.33
CA TYR A 81 7.59 1.21 -7.09
C TYR A 81 7.92 0.41 -8.36
N PHE A 82 7.53 0.86 -9.56
CA PHE A 82 7.82 0.16 -10.81
C PHE A 82 9.31 0.09 -11.15
N LYS A 83 10.12 1.00 -10.59
CA LYS A 83 11.58 0.97 -10.72
C LYS A 83 12.24 -0.20 -9.99
N TYR A 84 11.53 -0.87 -9.08
CA TYR A 84 12.07 -1.99 -8.32
C TYR A 84 11.78 -3.34 -8.99
N PRO A 85 12.65 -4.35 -8.79
CA PRO A 85 12.39 -5.72 -9.24
C PRO A 85 11.13 -6.32 -8.61
N ALA A 86 10.58 -7.34 -9.26
CA ALA A 86 9.30 -7.96 -8.89
C ALA A 86 9.24 -8.41 -7.41
N ASP A 87 10.36 -8.90 -6.86
CA ASP A 87 10.43 -9.34 -5.47
C ASP A 87 10.25 -8.21 -4.45
N ILE A 88 10.73 -7.00 -4.75
CA ILE A 88 10.46 -5.80 -3.94
C ILE A 88 9.02 -5.34 -4.16
N ARG A 89 8.57 -5.29 -5.41
CA ARG A 89 7.20 -4.83 -5.75
C ARG A 89 6.12 -5.62 -5.02
N ARG A 90 6.27 -6.95 -4.95
CA ARG A 90 5.33 -7.83 -4.25
C ARG A 90 5.19 -7.49 -2.77
N ALA A 91 6.30 -7.12 -2.11
CA ALA A 91 6.27 -6.69 -0.71
C ALA A 91 5.58 -5.32 -0.52
N ILE A 92 5.58 -4.46 -1.55
CA ILE A 92 4.95 -3.13 -1.50
C ILE A 92 3.43 -3.20 -1.68
N TYR A 93 2.94 -3.95 -2.68
CA TYR A 93 1.50 -3.99 -2.96
C TYR A 93 0.73 -5.05 -2.17
N THR A 94 1.40 -5.90 -1.38
CA THR A 94 0.70 -6.84 -0.50
C THR A 94 -0.05 -6.08 0.60
N THR A 95 -1.33 -6.38 0.76
CA THR A 95 -2.20 -5.68 1.71
C THR A 95 -2.13 -6.29 3.11
N ASN A 96 -1.67 -7.54 3.21
CA ASN A 96 -1.89 -8.41 4.37
C ASN A 96 -1.36 -7.80 5.68
N ALA A 97 -0.18 -7.17 5.66
CA ALA A 97 0.44 -6.61 6.85
C ALA A 97 -0.39 -5.45 7.45
N ILE A 98 -0.70 -4.45 6.62
CA ILE A 98 -1.47 -3.26 7.05
C ILE A 98 -2.92 -3.66 7.39
N GLU A 99 -3.51 -4.55 6.59
CA GLU A 99 -4.88 -5.01 6.81
C GLU A 99 -5.02 -5.81 8.11
N ALA A 100 -4.04 -6.64 8.45
CA ALA A 100 -4.01 -7.37 9.70
C ALA A 100 -4.02 -6.41 10.89
N VAL A 101 -3.18 -5.37 10.87
CA VAL A 101 -3.14 -4.34 11.94
C VAL A 101 -4.48 -3.61 12.02
N HIS A 102 -4.99 -3.09 10.91
CA HIS A 102 -6.29 -2.38 10.88
C HIS A 102 -7.46 -3.28 11.30
N ARG A 103 -7.40 -4.58 11.03
CA ARG A 103 -8.41 -5.54 11.50
C ARG A 103 -8.34 -5.67 13.03
N GLN A 104 -7.15 -5.74 13.62
CA GLN A 104 -7.01 -5.80 15.08
C GLN A 104 -7.52 -4.53 15.75
N PHE A 105 -7.19 -3.36 15.22
CA PHE A 105 -7.70 -2.09 15.79
C PHE A 105 -9.22 -2.03 15.72
N ARG A 106 -9.82 -2.32 14.56
CA ARG A 106 -11.29 -2.37 14.45
C ARG A 106 -11.91 -3.39 15.40
N LYS A 107 -11.29 -4.54 15.63
CA LYS A 107 -11.77 -5.53 16.61
C LYS A 107 -11.77 -4.98 18.03
N LEU A 108 -10.69 -4.31 18.43
CA LEU A 108 -10.53 -3.76 19.78
C LEU A 108 -11.47 -2.58 20.03
N THR A 109 -11.70 -1.74 19.03
CA THR A 109 -12.53 -0.55 19.16
C THR A 109 -14.02 -0.83 18.93
N LYS A 110 -14.40 -1.88 18.18
CA LYS A 110 -15.81 -2.19 17.87
C LYS A 110 -16.71 -2.32 19.11
N THR A 111 -16.18 -2.79 20.23
CA THR A 111 -16.94 -2.98 21.48
C THR A 111 -16.91 -1.75 22.40
N LYS A 112 -16.18 -0.69 22.02
CA LYS A 112 -16.02 0.53 22.81
C LYS A 112 -16.79 1.65 22.10
N GLY A 113 -17.87 2.14 22.71
CA GLY A 113 -18.69 3.22 22.13
C GLY A 113 -17.95 4.56 22.10
N ALA A 114 -17.52 5.03 23.27
CA ALA A 114 -16.73 6.25 23.40
C ALA A 114 -15.51 6.01 24.31
N PHE A 115 -14.47 6.82 24.12
CA PHE A 115 -13.26 6.81 24.93
C PHE A 115 -13.24 8.05 25.83
N PRO A 116 -12.91 7.92 27.12
CA PRO A 116 -12.87 9.06 28.04
C PRO A 116 -11.73 10.06 27.76
N SER A 117 -10.68 9.63 27.07
CA SER A 117 -9.57 10.49 26.65
C SER A 117 -8.75 9.83 25.53
N ASP A 118 -7.97 10.62 24.80
CA ASP A 118 -7.05 10.12 23.77
C ASP A 118 -6.06 9.10 24.35
N ASN A 119 -5.57 9.33 25.57
CA ASN A 119 -4.67 8.42 26.28
C ASN A 119 -5.30 7.05 26.53
N SER A 120 -6.61 6.98 26.77
CA SER A 120 -7.30 5.70 26.97
C SER A 120 -7.37 4.89 25.67
N LEU A 121 -7.60 5.56 24.53
CA LEU A 121 -7.55 4.95 23.20
C LEU A 121 -6.11 4.50 22.88
N LEU A 122 -5.12 5.36 23.08
CA LEU A 122 -3.71 5.04 22.83
C LEU A 122 -3.25 3.83 23.64
N LYS A 123 -3.61 3.75 24.93
CA LYS A 123 -3.28 2.59 25.77
C LYS A 123 -3.90 1.30 25.23
N LEU A 124 -5.16 1.34 24.80
CA LEU A 124 -5.83 0.19 24.20
C LEU A 124 -5.15 -0.25 22.89
N LEU A 125 -4.86 0.68 22.01
CA LEU A 125 -4.19 0.40 20.73
C LEU A 125 -2.78 -0.16 20.97
N TYR A 126 -2.01 0.44 21.88
CA TYR A 126 -0.67 -0.01 22.24
C TYR A 126 -0.66 -1.47 22.71
N VAL A 127 -1.49 -1.82 23.70
CA VAL A 127 -1.62 -3.21 24.18
C VAL A 127 -2.12 -4.13 23.06
N GLY A 128 -3.00 -3.62 22.20
CA GLY A 128 -3.46 -4.30 21.00
C GLY A 128 -2.33 -4.70 20.05
N ILE A 129 -1.42 -3.77 19.75
CA ILE A 129 -0.24 -4.02 18.92
C ILE A 129 0.69 -5.01 19.60
N GLN A 130 0.99 -4.83 20.88
CA GLN A 130 1.88 -5.74 21.62
C GLN A 130 1.37 -7.19 21.61
N ASN A 131 0.06 -7.38 21.72
CA ASN A 131 -0.52 -8.72 21.65
C ASN A 131 -0.57 -9.28 20.23
N ALA A 132 -0.74 -8.42 19.22
CA ALA A 132 -0.69 -8.83 17.81
C ALA A 132 0.74 -9.22 17.38
N SER A 133 1.75 -8.47 17.81
CA SER A 133 3.15 -8.68 17.42
C SER A 133 3.72 -10.00 17.93
N LYS A 134 3.23 -10.51 19.06
CA LYS A 134 3.55 -11.88 19.55
C LYS A 134 3.25 -12.98 18.52
N LYS A 135 2.36 -12.74 17.56
CA LYS A 135 1.99 -13.68 16.51
C LYS A 135 2.73 -13.44 15.18
N TRP A 136 3.53 -12.39 15.08
CA TRP A 136 4.29 -12.05 13.87
C TRP A 136 5.63 -12.79 13.85
N THR A 137 5.56 -14.12 13.86
CA THR A 137 6.74 -15.00 13.89
C THR A 137 7.20 -15.41 12.49
N MET A 138 6.31 -15.34 11.50
CA MET A 138 6.61 -15.77 10.14
C MET A 138 7.27 -14.66 9.33
N PRO A 139 8.41 -14.92 8.67
CA PRO A 139 9.05 -13.93 7.80
C PRO A 139 8.21 -13.69 6.54
N ILE A 140 8.46 -12.56 5.87
CA ILE A 140 7.88 -12.27 4.57
C ILE A 140 8.36 -13.32 3.57
N SER A 141 7.46 -13.79 2.70
CA SER A 141 7.81 -14.75 1.65
C SER A 141 8.91 -14.18 0.74
N ASN A 142 9.94 -14.99 0.48
CA ASN A 142 11.13 -14.66 -0.32
C ASN A 142 11.90 -13.43 0.20
N TRP A 143 11.86 -13.17 1.51
CA TRP A 143 12.51 -11.99 2.09
C TRP A 143 14.02 -11.92 1.83
N SER A 144 14.73 -13.06 1.83
CA SER A 144 16.17 -13.09 1.53
C SER A 144 16.49 -12.52 0.15
N LEU A 145 15.74 -12.94 -0.87
CA LEU A 145 15.89 -12.42 -2.24
C LEU A 145 15.51 -10.93 -2.32
N THR A 146 14.41 -10.53 -1.69
CA THR A 146 14.02 -9.12 -1.60
C THR A 146 15.12 -8.27 -0.93
N LEU A 147 15.71 -8.76 0.15
CA LEU A 147 16.77 -8.08 0.89
C LEU A 147 18.04 -7.93 0.05
N SER A 148 18.46 -8.95 -0.69
CA SER A 148 19.60 -8.86 -1.62
C SER A 148 19.35 -7.86 -2.75
N GLN A 149 18.12 -7.77 -3.26
CA GLN A 149 17.79 -6.75 -4.26
C GLN A 149 17.78 -5.33 -3.65
N LEU A 150 17.35 -5.20 -2.40
CA LEU A 150 17.38 -3.92 -1.68
C LEU A 150 18.81 -3.45 -1.41
N SER A 151 19.74 -4.34 -1.08
CA SER A 151 21.15 -3.96 -0.85
C SER A 151 21.83 -3.45 -2.13
N ILE A 152 21.50 -4.03 -3.29
CA ILE A 152 21.98 -3.55 -4.59
C ILE A 152 21.35 -2.19 -4.93
N TYR A 153 20.03 -2.05 -4.74
CA TYR A 153 19.31 -0.83 -5.12
C TYR A 153 19.66 0.37 -4.21
N PHE A 154 19.95 0.10 -2.94
CA PHE A 154 20.28 1.07 -1.92
C PHE A 154 21.69 0.83 -1.38
N GLU A 155 22.68 0.84 -2.27
CA GLU A 155 24.09 0.62 -1.95
C GLU A 155 24.56 1.50 -0.78
N GLY A 156 25.31 0.90 0.15
CA GLY A 156 25.86 1.57 1.32
C GLY A 156 24.85 1.91 2.43
N ARG A 157 23.56 1.57 2.26
CA ARG A 157 22.51 1.91 3.24
C ARG A 157 22.17 0.77 4.20
N LEU A 158 22.55 -0.46 3.87
CA LEU A 158 22.19 -1.65 4.66
C LEU A 158 23.42 -2.33 5.28
N ASP A 159 24.63 -1.85 5.01
CA ASP A 159 25.89 -2.48 5.41
C ASP A 159 25.97 -2.70 6.92
N GLU A 160 25.61 -1.68 7.72
CA GLU A 160 25.57 -1.77 9.19
C GLU A 160 24.62 -2.85 9.72
N VAL A 161 23.54 -3.15 8.99
CA VAL A 161 22.51 -4.11 9.40
C VAL A 161 22.82 -5.51 8.87
N LEU A 162 23.47 -5.60 7.72
CA LEU A 162 23.83 -6.87 7.07
C LEU A 162 25.17 -7.43 7.56
N ALA A 163 25.94 -6.66 8.33
CA ALA A 163 27.27 -7.02 8.84
C ALA A 163 28.22 -7.50 7.71
N ILE A 164 28.20 -6.77 6.59
CA ILE A 164 29.15 -6.89 5.48
C ILE A 164 30.21 -5.79 5.65
#